data_AF-A0A073JSR9-F1
#
_entry.id   AF-A0A073JSR9-F1
#
_cell.length_a   1.000
_cell.length_b   1.000
_cell.length_c   1.000
_cell.angle_alpha   90.00
_cell.angle_beta   90.00
_cell.angle_gamma   90.00
#
_symmetry.space_group_name_H-M   'P 1'
#
loop_
_entity.id
_entity.type
_entity.pdbx_description
1 polymer ?
#
loop_
_entity_poly.entity_id
_entity_poly.type
_entity_poly.pdbx_seq_one_letter_code
_entity_poly.pdbx_strand_id
1 'polypeptide(L)'
;MVLLSFIGTVLSACGSEEVTISKDEFKQIKKEMSMKKVEEIVGGKGKENVNQSNPTLVEYEYPVLDGVEKDGYVYILFNDSKVDTILDFGLLKKKEQPKKEDTAAEETVKTVDWGNKVKEVASSEKTTTEKFDEVSKYAHDYSPSKDEVKQFGDDIIKEYKDKNYIKNVSNHEYMLTNIFKSQVVDKNTSEKPLKDFAFDFWQNSKYNYRGVENATSGSTLANERQMDKALNEMNK
;
A
#
# COMPACT_ATOMS: atom_id res chain seq x y z
N MET A 1 -18.40 -50.97 32.60
CA MET A 1 -18.65 -49.53 32.35
C MET A 1 -18.43 -49.31 30.86
N VAL A 2 -19.53 -49.25 30.09
CA VAL A 2 -19.55 -49.21 28.62
C VAL A 2 -20.32 -47.95 28.22
N LEU A 3 -19.72 -47.21 27.28
CA LEU A 3 -20.21 -46.12 26.41
C LEU A 3 -21.06 -44.99 27.00
N LEU A 4 -20.69 -43.74 26.65
CA LEU A 4 -21.46 -42.99 25.64
C LEU A 4 -20.66 -41.81 25.07
N SER A 5 -20.75 -41.69 23.74
CA SER A 5 -20.20 -40.66 22.85
C SER A 5 -20.56 -39.22 23.23
N PHE A 6 -19.69 -38.27 22.86
CA PHE A 6 -20.13 -37.14 22.03
C PHE A 6 -19.06 -36.83 20.98
N ILE A 7 -19.42 -37.13 19.73
CA ILE A 7 -18.76 -36.62 18.53
C ILE A 7 -19.20 -35.16 18.43
N GLY A 8 -18.27 -34.24 18.67
CA GLY A 8 -18.43 -32.84 18.35
C GLY A 8 -17.97 -32.62 16.92
N THR A 9 -18.87 -32.83 15.96
CA THR A 9 -18.73 -32.34 14.59
C THR A 9 -18.73 -30.81 14.67
N VAL A 10 -17.56 -30.17 14.59
CA VAL A 10 -17.54 -28.73 14.33
C VAL A 10 -17.64 -28.54 12.83
N LEU A 11 -18.82 -28.10 12.44
CA LEU A 11 -19.20 -27.67 11.12
C LEU A 11 -18.18 -26.68 10.55
N SER A 12 -17.77 -26.95 9.32
CA SER A 12 -17.04 -26.01 8.47
C SER A 12 -17.89 -24.74 8.29
N ALA A 13 -17.51 -23.68 9.00
CA ALA A 13 -17.90 -22.32 8.67
C ALA A 13 -16.75 -21.71 7.86
N CYS A 14 -16.84 -21.75 6.53
CA CYS A 14 -16.00 -20.95 5.65
C CYS A 14 -16.40 -19.47 5.77
N GLY A 15 -16.01 -18.85 6.88
CA GLY A 15 -15.70 -17.42 6.92
C GLY A 15 -14.26 -17.38 7.42
N SER A 16 -13.31 -17.05 6.55
CA SER A 16 -11.93 -16.85 6.99
C SER A 16 -11.94 -15.69 7.98
N GLU A 17 -11.80 -15.98 9.28
CA GLU A 17 -11.59 -14.94 10.28
C GLU A 17 -10.36 -14.12 9.86
N GLU A 18 -10.53 -12.81 9.81
CA GLU A 18 -9.47 -11.89 9.43
C GLU A 18 -8.38 -11.93 10.50
N VAL A 19 -7.16 -12.31 10.11
CA VAL A 19 -6.03 -12.42 11.04
C VAL A 19 -5.56 -11.02 11.40
N THR A 20 -5.65 -10.67 12.67
CA THR A 20 -5.26 -9.36 13.20
C THR A 20 -3.93 -9.45 13.95
N ILE A 21 -3.21 -8.33 14.06
CA ILE A 21 -1.94 -8.24 14.76
C ILE A 21 -2.05 -7.36 16.01
N SER A 22 -1.57 -7.86 17.14
CA SER A 22 -1.45 -7.10 18.39
C SER A 22 -0.08 -6.44 18.55
N LYS A 23 0.03 -5.47 19.47
CA LYS A 23 1.29 -4.80 19.82
C LYS A 23 2.34 -5.77 20.35
N ASP A 24 1.93 -6.77 21.11
CA ASP A 24 2.87 -7.72 21.72
C ASP A 24 3.36 -8.76 20.72
N GLU A 25 2.56 -9.13 19.74
CA GLU A 25 2.97 -9.94 18.59
C GLU A 25 3.91 -9.15 17.68
N PHE A 26 3.56 -7.91 17.35
CA PHE A 26 4.38 -7.05 16.50
C PHE A 26 5.80 -6.82 17.03
N LYS A 27 5.97 -6.62 18.35
CA LYS A 27 7.29 -6.46 18.98
C LYS A 27 8.20 -7.68 18.81
N GLN A 28 7.63 -8.85 18.55
CA GLN A 28 8.38 -10.09 18.33
C GLN A 28 8.88 -10.21 16.89
N ILE A 29 8.24 -9.52 15.93
CA ILE A 29 8.59 -9.55 14.51
C ILE A 29 9.81 -8.67 14.26
N LYS A 30 10.80 -9.21 13.53
CA LYS A 30 12.06 -8.55 13.23
C LYS A 30 12.46 -8.80 11.79
N LYS A 31 13.29 -7.90 11.24
CA LYS A 31 13.94 -8.11 9.92
C LYS A 31 14.67 -9.47 9.90
N GLU A 32 14.73 -10.09 8.73
CA GLU A 32 15.24 -11.44 8.46
C GLU A 32 14.44 -12.62 9.04
N MET A 33 13.36 -12.37 9.80
CA MET A 33 12.49 -13.43 10.30
C MET A 33 11.77 -14.14 9.15
N SER A 34 11.61 -15.45 9.21
CA SER A 34 10.90 -16.18 8.16
C SER A 34 9.40 -15.91 8.19
N MET A 35 8.75 -16.00 7.03
CA MET A 35 7.29 -15.87 6.89
C MET A 35 6.53 -16.81 7.82
N LYS A 36 6.92 -18.10 7.86
CA LYS A 36 6.31 -19.07 8.78
C LYS A 36 6.41 -18.63 10.24
N LYS A 37 7.54 -18.03 10.63
CA LYS A 37 7.71 -17.58 12.01
C LYS A 37 6.83 -16.38 12.33
N VAL A 38 6.61 -15.49 11.37
CA VAL A 38 5.64 -14.41 11.48
C VAL A 38 4.23 -14.99 11.64
N GLU A 39 3.80 -15.90 10.77
CA GLU A 39 2.47 -16.53 10.85
C GLU A 39 2.23 -17.23 12.20
N GLU A 40 3.25 -17.89 12.76
CA GLU A 40 3.20 -18.47 14.12
C GLU A 40 3.00 -17.40 15.21
N ILE A 41 3.60 -16.22 15.05
CA ILE A 41 3.48 -15.12 16.00
C ILE A 41 2.08 -14.49 15.91
N VAL A 42 1.58 -14.23 14.70
CA VAL A 42 0.29 -13.55 14.48
C VAL A 42 -0.93 -14.48 14.51
N GLY A 43 -0.70 -15.80 14.63
CA GLY A 43 -1.77 -16.79 14.62
C GLY A 43 -2.38 -17.07 13.24
N GLY A 44 -1.71 -16.66 12.16
CA GLY A 44 -2.15 -16.95 10.80
C GLY A 44 -1.53 -16.09 9.70
N LYS A 45 -1.99 -16.36 8.47
CA LYS A 45 -1.59 -15.62 7.27
C LYS A 45 -2.47 -14.38 7.12
N GLY A 46 -1.82 -13.23 6.95
CA GLY A 46 -2.49 -11.96 6.69
C GLY A 46 -3.14 -11.94 5.31
N LYS A 47 -3.84 -10.86 5.00
CA LYS A 47 -4.38 -10.65 3.66
C LYS A 47 -3.20 -10.49 2.70
N GLU A 48 -3.07 -11.46 1.82
CA GLU A 48 -1.94 -11.54 0.92
C GLU A 48 -2.12 -10.64 -0.31
N ASN A 49 -1.15 -9.77 -0.51
CA ASN A 49 -0.97 -8.97 -1.71
C ASN A 49 0.20 -9.61 -2.48
N VAL A 50 -0.08 -10.65 -3.27
CA VAL A 50 0.96 -11.31 -4.10
C VAL A 50 1.28 -10.44 -5.30
N ASN A 51 2.55 -10.08 -5.45
CA ASN A 51 3.07 -9.71 -6.74
C ASN A 51 3.18 -10.99 -7.60
N GLN A 52 2.25 -11.20 -8.54
CA GLN A 52 2.11 -12.45 -9.31
C GLN A 52 3.34 -12.82 -10.16
N SER A 53 4.38 -11.99 -10.27
CA SER A 53 5.57 -12.33 -11.06
C SER A 53 6.90 -12.03 -10.41
N ASN A 54 6.92 -11.52 -9.19
CA ASN A 54 8.05 -11.72 -8.29
C ASN A 54 7.59 -12.58 -7.10
N PRO A 55 7.57 -13.92 -7.24
CA PRO A 55 7.08 -14.80 -6.19
C PRO A 55 7.96 -14.78 -4.93
N THR A 56 9.16 -14.19 -5.00
CA THR A 56 10.01 -14.04 -3.82
C THR A 56 9.63 -12.84 -2.97
N LEU A 57 8.91 -11.87 -3.55
CA LEU A 57 8.40 -10.71 -2.84
C LEU A 57 6.91 -10.88 -2.52
N VAL A 58 6.62 -11.12 -1.25
CA VAL A 58 5.25 -11.34 -0.76
C VAL A 58 4.93 -10.27 0.27
N GLU A 59 3.80 -9.58 0.12
CA GLU A 59 3.35 -8.57 1.06
C GLU A 59 2.08 -9.06 1.77
N TYR A 60 2.08 -9.03 3.10
CA TYR A 60 0.91 -9.34 3.91
C TYR A 60 0.43 -8.10 4.64
N GLU A 61 -0.87 -7.83 4.52
CA GLU A 61 -1.61 -6.83 5.31
C GLU A 61 -2.23 -7.51 6.53
N TYR A 62 -2.00 -6.93 7.70
CA TYR A 62 -2.62 -7.35 8.96
C TYR A 62 -3.34 -6.16 9.60
N PRO A 63 -4.67 -6.19 9.74
CA PRO A 63 -5.39 -5.21 10.55
C PRO A 63 -4.92 -5.29 12.00
N VAL A 64 -4.91 -4.15 12.69
CA VAL A 64 -4.45 -4.08 14.08
C VAL A 64 -5.56 -4.49 15.06
N LEU A 65 -5.22 -5.30 16.07
CA LEU A 65 -6.15 -5.73 17.10
C LEU A 65 -6.30 -4.68 18.21
N ASP A 66 -5.18 -4.23 18.77
CA ASP A 66 -5.08 -3.31 19.90
C ASP A 66 -4.30 -2.05 19.53
N GLY A 67 -4.37 -1.67 18.26
CA GLY A 67 -3.74 -0.49 17.70
C GLY A 67 -4.26 0.81 18.30
N VAL A 68 -3.47 1.86 18.13
CA VAL A 68 -3.86 3.21 18.53
C VAL A 68 -4.88 3.84 17.58
N GLU A 69 -5.03 3.30 16.37
CA GLU A 69 -6.10 3.60 15.41
C GLU A 69 -7.06 2.42 15.25
N LYS A 70 -8.36 2.69 15.16
CA LYS A 70 -9.41 1.65 15.05
C LYS A 70 -9.36 0.89 13.72
N ASP A 71 -8.86 1.52 12.66
CA ASP A 71 -8.71 1.01 11.30
C ASP A 71 -7.23 0.89 10.89
N GLY A 72 -6.34 0.73 11.87
CA GLY A 72 -4.92 0.59 11.61
C GLY A 72 -4.59 -0.75 10.94
N TYR A 73 -3.46 -0.80 10.25
CA TYR A 73 -2.92 -2.03 9.70
C TYR A 73 -1.39 -2.00 9.72
N VAL A 74 -0.79 -3.18 9.57
CA VAL A 74 0.65 -3.36 9.38
C VAL A 74 0.88 -4.06 8.05
N TYR A 75 1.78 -3.53 7.23
CA TYR A 75 2.32 -4.27 6.09
C TYR A 75 3.63 -4.93 6.47
N ILE A 76 3.73 -6.23 6.21
CA ILE A 76 4.95 -7.00 6.35
C ILE A 76 5.35 -7.46 4.95
N LEU A 77 6.47 -6.93 4.47
CA LEU A 77 7.04 -7.28 3.18
C LEU A 77 8.11 -8.34 3.40
N PHE A 78 7.94 -9.46 2.72
CA PHE A 78 8.90 -10.54 2.67
C PHE A 78 9.65 -10.49 1.36
N ASN A 79 10.97 -10.58 1.40
CA ASN A 79 11.83 -10.83 0.24
C ASN A 79 12.58 -12.14 0.51
N ASP A 80 12.60 -13.06 -0.46
CA ASP A 80 13.15 -14.41 -0.31
C ASP A 80 12.63 -15.11 0.96
N SER A 81 11.31 -15.02 1.19
CA SER A 81 10.62 -15.59 2.36
C SER A 81 11.04 -15.07 3.74
N LYS A 82 11.76 -13.94 3.79
CA LYS A 82 12.17 -13.28 5.03
C LYS A 82 11.66 -11.85 5.12
N VAL A 83 11.33 -11.40 6.33
CA VAL A 83 10.92 -10.02 6.59
C VAL A 83 12.02 -9.07 6.13
N ASP A 84 11.72 -8.27 5.13
CA ASP A 84 12.59 -7.21 4.66
C ASP A 84 12.17 -5.86 5.27
N THR A 85 10.88 -5.54 5.15
CA THR A 85 10.32 -4.24 5.54
C THR A 85 9.04 -4.43 6.35
N ILE A 86 8.86 -3.61 7.38
CA ILE A 86 7.65 -3.57 8.20
C ILE A 86 7.16 -2.13 8.22
N LEU A 87 5.90 -1.90 7.85
CA LEU A 87 5.28 -0.59 7.87
C LEU A 87 4.10 -0.62 8.85
N ASP A 88 4.15 0.24 9.87
CA ASP A 88 3.11 0.38 10.89
C ASP A 88 2.22 1.60 10.57
N PHE A 89 0.94 1.35 10.29
CA PHE A 89 -0.07 2.34 9.98
C PHE A 89 -1.20 2.36 11.02
N GLY A 90 -0.86 2.36 12.31
CA GLY A 90 -1.84 2.60 13.38
C GLY A 90 -1.74 1.64 14.58
N LEU A 91 -0.70 0.81 14.66
CA LEU A 91 -0.47 -0.12 15.76
C LEU A 91 0.24 0.57 16.94
N LEU A 92 1.48 1.04 16.77
CA LEU A 92 2.26 1.67 17.84
C LEU A 92 2.15 3.19 17.83
N LYS A 93 1.96 3.78 16.65
CA LYS A 93 1.87 5.23 16.47
C LYS A 93 0.53 5.59 15.85
N LYS A 94 -0.09 6.66 16.37
CA LYS A 94 -1.28 7.22 15.72
C LYS A 94 -0.84 7.66 14.33
N LYS A 95 -1.72 7.52 13.33
CA LYS A 95 -1.53 8.19 12.04
C LYS A 95 -1.26 9.67 12.39
N GLU A 96 -0.18 10.26 11.90
CA GLU A 96 0.17 11.63 12.29
C GLU A 96 -0.88 12.58 11.71
N GLN A 97 -1.93 12.87 12.48
CA GLN A 97 -2.89 13.91 12.12
C GLN A 97 -2.21 15.28 12.22
N PRO A 98 -2.31 16.14 11.19
CA PRO A 98 -1.97 17.54 11.35
C PRO A 98 -2.94 18.14 12.38
N LYS A 99 -2.36 18.75 13.41
CA LYS A 99 -3.04 19.46 14.48
C LYS A 99 -3.99 20.50 13.85
N LYS A 100 -5.31 20.34 14.01
CA LYS A 100 -6.29 21.39 13.71
C LYS A 100 -6.11 22.52 14.73
N GLU A 101 -5.65 23.67 14.26
CA GLU A 101 -5.92 24.94 14.94
C GLU A 101 -7.14 25.57 14.26
N ASP A 102 -8.20 25.73 15.04
CA ASP A 102 -9.37 26.52 14.69
C ASP A 102 -8.95 27.99 14.54
N THR A 103 -9.07 28.55 13.34
CA THR A 103 -9.41 29.96 13.17
C THR A 103 -10.21 30.10 11.89
N ALA A 104 -11.45 30.55 12.03
CA ALA A 104 -12.30 30.98 10.93
C ALA A 104 -11.69 32.22 10.26
N ALA A 105 -11.22 32.08 9.02
CA ALA A 105 -11.06 33.15 8.04
C ALA A 105 -10.79 32.54 6.65
N GLU A 106 -11.63 32.92 5.69
CA GLU A 106 -11.54 32.84 4.22
C GLU A 106 -10.79 31.70 3.52
N GLU A 107 -11.50 31.12 2.54
CA GLU A 107 -10.99 30.26 1.48
C GLU A 107 -9.73 30.85 0.81
N THR A 108 -8.57 30.38 1.23
CA THR A 108 -7.39 30.29 0.35
C THR A 108 -7.09 28.83 0.12
N VAL A 109 -7.41 28.35 -1.08
CA VAL A 109 -7.02 27.05 -1.59
C VAL A 109 -5.51 26.88 -1.36
N LYS A 110 -5.11 25.94 -0.49
CA LYS A 110 -3.72 25.50 -0.34
C LYS A 110 -3.31 24.66 -1.55
N THR A 111 -3.24 25.28 -2.71
CA THR A 111 -2.51 24.73 -3.85
C THR A 111 -1.01 24.77 -3.54
N VAL A 112 -0.35 23.62 -3.63
CA VAL A 112 1.13 23.42 -3.67
C VAL A 112 1.87 23.27 -2.33
N ASP A 113 1.48 22.30 -1.49
CA ASP A 113 2.37 21.78 -0.43
C ASP A 113 3.02 20.43 -0.84
N TRP A 114 2.21 19.48 -1.32
CA TRP A 114 2.68 18.14 -1.66
C TRP A 114 3.78 18.09 -2.73
N GLY A 115 3.68 18.94 -3.76
CA GLY A 115 4.67 18.97 -4.84
C GLY A 115 6.06 19.40 -4.37
N ASN A 116 6.12 20.30 -3.38
CA ASN A 116 7.38 20.71 -2.76
C ASN A 116 7.97 19.58 -1.94
N LYS A 117 7.15 18.84 -1.18
CA LYS A 117 7.62 17.68 -0.42
C LYS A 117 8.18 16.59 -1.32
N VAL A 118 7.50 16.28 -2.43
CA VAL A 118 8.01 15.31 -3.42
C VAL A 118 9.35 15.77 -4.01
N LYS A 119 9.49 17.05 -4.36
CA LYS A 119 10.75 17.64 -4.87
C LYS A 119 11.89 17.55 -3.87
N GLU A 120 11.61 17.85 -2.60
CA GLU A 120 12.58 17.75 -1.50
C GLU A 120 13.11 16.31 -1.38
N VAL A 121 12.20 15.32 -1.36
CA VAL A 121 12.59 13.91 -1.26
C VAL A 121 13.36 13.47 -2.51
N ALA A 122 12.89 13.86 -3.71
CA ALA A 122 13.53 13.54 -4.97
C ALA A 122 14.98 14.04 -5.05
N SER A 123 15.24 15.23 -4.52
CA SER A 123 16.55 15.90 -4.56
C SER A 123 17.50 15.44 -3.44
N SER A 124 17.06 14.55 -2.55
CA SER A 124 17.89 14.05 -1.46
C SER A 124 18.90 12.99 -1.94
N GLU A 125 20.00 12.83 -1.19
CA GLU A 125 21.04 11.81 -1.43
C GLU A 125 20.60 10.38 -1.02
N LYS A 126 19.32 10.19 -0.70
CA LYS A 126 18.74 8.90 -0.29
C LYS A 126 18.66 7.92 -1.46
N THR A 127 18.66 6.64 -1.12
CA THR A 127 18.39 5.56 -2.08
C THR A 127 16.95 5.62 -2.62
N THR A 128 16.69 4.93 -3.74
CA THR A 128 15.33 4.87 -4.32
C THR A 128 14.30 4.26 -3.34
N THR A 129 14.71 3.29 -2.53
CA THR A 129 13.86 2.69 -1.48
C THR A 129 13.55 3.71 -0.40
N GLU A 130 14.54 4.39 0.16
CA GLU A 130 14.30 5.40 1.22
C GLU A 130 13.46 6.59 0.72
N LYS A 131 13.67 7.02 -0.54
CA LYS A 131 12.83 8.05 -1.19
C LYS A 131 11.38 7.60 -1.33
N PHE A 132 11.16 6.35 -1.76
CA PHE A 132 9.83 5.75 -1.83
C PHE A 132 9.17 5.67 -0.45
N ASP A 133 9.91 5.23 0.58
CA ASP A 133 9.39 5.08 1.93
C ASP A 133 8.92 6.43 2.49
N GLU A 134 9.71 7.49 2.30
CA GLU A 134 9.37 8.83 2.77
C GLU A 134 8.15 9.42 2.04
N VAL A 135 8.09 9.30 0.71
CA VAL A 135 6.93 9.78 -0.05
C VAL A 135 5.68 8.96 0.26
N SER A 136 5.81 7.65 0.45
CA SER A 136 4.69 6.79 0.83
C SER A 136 4.14 7.13 2.20
N LYS A 137 5.04 7.41 3.17
CA LYS A 137 4.63 7.89 4.49
C LYS A 137 3.85 9.21 4.35
N TYR A 138 4.36 10.16 3.59
CA TYR A 138 3.69 11.44 3.37
C TYR A 138 2.34 11.29 2.65
N ALA A 139 2.27 10.47 1.59
CA ALA A 139 1.03 10.18 0.85
C ALA A 139 -0.04 9.54 1.74
N HIS A 140 0.37 8.68 2.67
CA HIS A 140 -0.52 8.07 3.64
C HIS A 140 -1.16 9.10 4.58
N ASP A 141 -0.40 10.08 5.06
CA ASP A 141 -0.91 11.12 5.97
C ASP A 141 -1.64 12.26 5.22
N TYR A 142 -1.47 12.34 3.89
CA TYR A 142 -2.10 13.37 3.06
C TYR A 142 -3.63 13.24 3.08
N SER A 143 -4.29 14.38 3.29
CA SER A 143 -5.75 14.52 3.30
C SER A 143 -6.19 15.32 2.08
N PRO A 144 -6.43 14.66 0.92
CA PRO A 144 -6.79 15.35 -0.32
C PRO A 144 -8.23 15.86 -0.27
N SER A 145 -8.52 16.89 -1.06
CA SER A 145 -9.88 17.21 -1.46
C SER A 145 -10.42 16.18 -2.48
N LYS A 146 -11.74 16.11 -2.67
CA LYS A 146 -12.35 15.25 -3.69
C LYS A 146 -11.89 15.61 -5.10
N ASP A 147 -11.72 16.90 -5.37
CA ASP A 147 -11.24 17.39 -6.66
C ASP A 147 -9.80 16.97 -6.94
N GLU A 148 -8.94 16.98 -5.91
CA GLU A 148 -7.57 16.45 -6.03
C GLU A 148 -7.55 14.95 -6.28
N VAL A 149 -8.39 14.15 -5.59
CA VAL A 149 -8.47 12.71 -5.85
C VAL A 149 -8.87 12.46 -7.31
N LYS A 150 -9.85 13.21 -7.81
CA LYS A 150 -10.27 13.12 -9.22
C LYS A 150 -9.14 13.53 -10.17
N GLN A 151 -8.48 14.65 -9.90
CA GLN A 151 -7.39 15.16 -10.74
C GLN A 151 -6.21 14.20 -10.76
N PHE A 152 -5.79 13.67 -9.60
CA PHE A 152 -4.73 12.68 -9.52
C PHE A 152 -5.11 11.40 -10.25
N GLY A 153 -6.36 10.96 -10.17
CA GLY A 153 -6.88 9.82 -10.93
C GLY A 153 -6.79 10.04 -12.44
N ASP A 154 -7.26 11.19 -12.93
CA ASP A 154 -7.17 11.55 -14.34
C ASP A 154 -5.71 11.66 -14.82
N ASP A 155 -4.81 12.20 -13.98
CA ASP A 155 -3.38 12.29 -14.26
C ASP A 155 -2.72 10.91 -14.42
N ILE A 156 -2.90 9.99 -13.48
CA ILE A 156 -2.27 8.65 -13.55
C ILE A 156 -2.83 7.81 -14.71
N ILE A 157 -4.12 7.99 -15.04
CA ILE A 157 -4.72 7.36 -16.22
C ILE A 157 -4.07 7.88 -17.49
N LYS A 158 -3.82 9.19 -17.57
CA LYS A 158 -3.14 9.80 -18.70
C LYS A 158 -1.71 9.28 -18.84
N GLU A 159 -0.94 9.24 -17.76
CA GLU A 159 0.44 8.72 -17.77
C GLU A 159 0.52 7.27 -18.25
N TYR A 160 -0.47 6.45 -17.86
CA TYR A 160 -0.57 5.06 -18.31
C TYR A 160 -0.94 4.96 -19.80
N LYS A 161 -1.98 5.68 -20.24
CA LYS A 161 -2.43 5.66 -21.65
C LYS A 161 -1.37 6.18 -22.61
N ASP A 162 -0.62 7.20 -22.20
CA ASP A 162 0.49 7.75 -22.99
C ASP A 162 1.76 6.88 -22.90
N LYS A 163 1.73 5.78 -22.12
CA LYS A 163 2.86 4.86 -21.90
C LYS A 163 4.12 5.55 -21.38
N ASN A 164 3.94 6.58 -20.54
CA ASN A 164 5.03 7.37 -19.96
C ASN A 164 5.41 6.92 -18.55
N TYR A 165 4.46 6.36 -17.78
CA TYR A 165 4.53 6.25 -16.32
C TYR A 165 5.75 5.50 -15.73
N ILE A 166 6.38 4.59 -16.49
CA ILE A 166 7.63 3.87 -16.11
C ILE A 166 8.72 3.98 -17.18
N LYS A 167 8.60 4.92 -18.13
CA LYS A 167 9.55 5.07 -19.24
C LYS A 167 10.91 5.60 -18.78
N ASN A 168 10.94 6.44 -17.75
CA ASN A 168 12.15 7.06 -17.23
C ASN A 168 12.26 6.89 -15.71
N VAL A 169 12.56 5.65 -15.28
CA VAL A 169 12.61 5.27 -13.86
C VAL A 169 13.71 5.98 -13.07
N SER A 170 14.73 6.55 -13.73
CA SER A 170 15.79 7.33 -13.07
C SER A 170 15.40 8.77 -12.76
N ASN A 171 14.27 9.26 -13.30
CA ASN A 171 13.74 10.56 -12.93
C ASN A 171 12.98 10.47 -11.59
N HIS A 172 13.71 10.73 -10.49
CA HIS A 172 13.17 10.62 -9.14
C HIS A 172 11.91 11.45 -8.91
N GLU A 173 11.91 12.73 -9.29
CA GLU A 173 10.76 13.62 -9.07
C GLU A 173 9.52 13.12 -9.79
N TYR A 174 9.67 12.70 -11.05
CA TYR A 174 8.58 12.17 -11.85
C TYR A 174 8.02 10.87 -11.26
N MET A 175 8.89 9.91 -10.94
CA MET A 175 8.45 8.62 -10.38
C MET A 175 7.78 8.79 -9.02
N LEU A 176 8.37 9.59 -8.13
CA LEU A 176 7.81 9.86 -6.82
C LEU A 176 6.50 10.65 -6.90
N THR A 177 6.32 11.52 -7.89
CA THR A 177 5.05 12.20 -8.15
C THR A 177 3.96 11.20 -8.51
N ASN A 178 4.25 10.27 -9.41
CA ASN A 178 3.32 9.23 -9.84
C ASN A 178 2.98 8.25 -8.70
N ILE A 179 3.97 7.89 -7.88
CA ILE A 179 3.77 7.07 -6.66
C ILE A 179 2.88 7.80 -5.66
N PHE A 180 3.15 9.09 -5.39
CA PHE A 180 2.35 9.89 -4.48
C PHE A 180 0.89 9.96 -4.93
N LYS A 181 0.65 10.36 -6.18
CA LYS A 181 -0.71 10.51 -6.73
C LYS A 181 -1.48 9.20 -6.69
N SER A 182 -0.87 8.10 -7.11
CA SER A 182 -1.54 6.79 -7.16
C SER A 182 -1.90 6.27 -5.78
N GLN A 183 -1.03 6.43 -4.77
CA GLN A 183 -1.38 6.07 -3.38
C GLN A 183 -2.51 6.93 -2.82
N VAL A 184 -2.48 8.24 -3.09
CA VAL A 184 -3.54 9.14 -2.63
C VAL A 184 -4.88 8.76 -3.26
N VAL A 185 -4.91 8.37 -4.53
CA VAL A 185 -6.14 7.91 -5.20
C VAL A 185 -6.64 6.60 -4.61
N ASP A 186 -5.80 5.56 -4.54
CA ASP A 186 -6.17 4.23 -4.01
C ASP A 186 -6.77 4.32 -2.59
N LYS A 187 -6.16 5.13 -1.72
CA LYS A 187 -6.63 5.33 -0.35
C LYS A 187 -7.99 6.04 -0.29
N ASN A 188 -8.21 7.06 -1.11
CA ASN A 188 -9.29 8.03 -0.88
C ASN A 188 -10.48 7.91 -1.85
N THR A 189 -10.36 7.15 -2.95
CA THR A 189 -11.50 6.92 -3.84
C THR A 189 -12.42 5.82 -3.32
N SER A 190 -13.72 6.02 -3.48
CA SER A 190 -14.74 4.98 -3.26
C SER A 190 -15.08 4.21 -4.54
N GLU A 191 -14.62 4.68 -5.70
CA GLU A 191 -14.88 4.05 -7.00
C GLU A 191 -13.96 2.85 -7.17
N LYS A 192 -14.52 1.63 -7.04
CA LYS A 192 -13.73 0.39 -7.11
C LYS A 192 -12.85 0.29 -8.36
N PRO A 193 -13.33 0.56 -9.59
CA PRO A 193 -12.45 0.48 -10.77
C PRO A 193 -11.28 1.48 -10.74
N LEU A 194 -11.50 2.71 -10.27
CA LEU A 194 -10.42 3.70 -10.13
C LEU A 194 -9.44 3.30 -9.03
N LYS A 195 -9.93 2.71 -7.94
CA LYS A 195 -9.12 2.17 -6.86
C LYS A 195 -8.20 1.05 -7.35
N ASP A 196 -8.78 0.06 -8.02
CA ASP A 196 -8.03 -1.08 -8.58
C ASP A 196 -6.96 -0.58 -9.58
N PHE A 197 -7.34 0.34 -10.48
CA PHE A 197 -6.41 0.98 -11.41
C PHE A 197 -5.25 1.67 -10.68
N ALA A 198 -5.55 2.50 -9.68
CA ALA A 198 -4.55 3.26 -8.93
C ALA A 198 -3.59 2.34 -8.15
N PHE A 199 -4.11 1.25 -7.59
CA PHE A 199 -3.32 0.24 -6.91
C PHE A 199 -2.32 -0.44 -7.86
N ASP A 200 -2.76 -0.92 -9.02
CA ASP A 200 -1.90 -1.58 -10.01
C ASP A 200 -0.87 -0.62 -10.62
N PHE A 201 -1.28 0.62 -10.89
CA PHE A 201 -0.38 1.69 -11.34
C PHE A 201 0.70 1.98 -10.29
N TRP A 202 0.31 2.08 -9.02
CA TRP A 202 1.22 2.29 -7.90
C TRP A 202 2.23 1.15 -7.76
N GLN A 203 1.77 -0.11 -7.80
CA GLN A 203 2.64 -1.28 -7.71
C GLN A 203 3.72 -1.25 -8.80
N ASN A 204 3.30 -1.03 -10.06
CA ASN A 204 4.24 -0.95 -11.17
C ASN A 204 5.23 0.21 -10.98
N SER A 205 4.75 1.38 -10.58
CA SER A 205 5.59 2.55 -10.32
C SER A 205 6.60 2.29 -9.20
N LYS A 206 6.18 1.68 -8.09
CA LYS A 206 7.00 1.29 -6.93
C LYS A 206 8.13 0.34 -7.33
N TYR A 207 7.80 -0.77 -7.98
CA TYR A 207 8.79 -1.83 -8.23
C TYR A 207 9.76 -1.49 -9.36
N ASN A 208 9.31 -0.77 -10.39
CA ASN A 208 10.19 -0.25 -11.43
C ASN A 208 11.13 0.83 -10.88
N TYR A 209 10.61 1.75 -10.06
CA TYR A 209 11.43 2.81 -9.47
C TYR A 209 12.49 2.27 -8.50
N ARG A 210 12.14 1.27 -7.69
CA ARG A 210 13.07 0.63 -6.75
C ARG A 210 14.06 -0.33 -7.42
N GLY A 211 13.94 -0.55 -8.72
CA GLY A 211 14.80 -1.46 -9.48
C GLY A 211 14.56 -2.95 -9.20
N VAL A 212 13.43 -3.29 -8.58
CA VAL A 212 13.01 -4.68 -8.35
C VAL A 212 12.43 -5.28 -9.65
N GLU A 213 11.81 -4.44 -10.46
CA GLU A 213 11.22 -4.80 -11.75
C GLU A 213 11.69 -3.87 -12.87
N ASN A 214 11.33 -4.23 -14.10
CA ASN A 214 11.46 -3.38 -15.27
C ASN A 214 10.19 -3.47 -16.13
N ALA A 215 10.09 -2.62 -17.16
CA ALA A 215 8.92 -2.51 -18.02
C ALA A 215 8.50 -3.84 -18.70
N THR A 216 9.39 -4.82 -18.79
CA THR A 216 9.11 -6.13 -19.40
C THR A 216 8.93 -7.26 -18.38
N SER A 217 9.04 -6.96 -17.07
CA SER A 217 8.75 -7.92 -16.01
C SER A 217 7.32 -8.43 -16.16
N GLY A 218 7.13 -9.75 -15.96
CA GLY A 218 5.81 -10.38 -16.09
C GLY A 218 4.73 -9.74 -15.21
N SER A 219 5.14 -9.19 -14.06
CA SER A 219 4.30 -8.58 -13.03
C SER A 219 3.88 -7.19 -13.44
N THR A 220 4.84 -6.41 -13.97
CA THR A 220 4.54 -5.14 -14.63
C THR A 220 3.48 -5.36 -15.71
N LEU A 221 3.67 -6.32 -16.61
CA LEU A 221 2.70 -6.64 -17.66
C LEU A 221 1.37 -7.19 -17.12
N ALA A 222 1.37 -7.91 -15.99
CA ALA A 222 0.15 -8.43 -15.37
C ALA A 222 -0.70 -7.32 -14.77
N ASN A 223 -0.07 -6.40 -14.05
CA ASN A 223 -0.70 -5.20 -13.52
C ASN A 223 -1.18 -4.29 -14.65
N GLU A 224 -0.44 -4.19 -15.77
CA GLU A 224 -0.94 -3.47 -16.95
C GLU A 224 -2.24 -4.07 -17.50
N ARG A 225 -2.37 -5.41 -17.55
CA ARG A 225 -3.64 -6.04 -17.94
C ARG A 225 -4.79 -5.76 -16.97
N GLN A 226 -4.51 -5.64 -15.66
CA GLN A 226 -5.52 -5.25 -14.68
C GLN A 226 -5.91 -3.77 -14.81
N MET A 227 -4.94 -2.88 -15.06
CA MET A 227 -5.19 -1.48 -15.38
C MET A 227 -6.07 -1.35 -16.63
N ASP A 228 -5.80 -2.10 -17.70
CA ASP A 228 -6.65 -2.12 -18.90
C ASP A 228 -8.08 -2.60 -18.59
N LYS A 229 -8.24 -3.61 -17.73
CA LYS A 229 -9.56 -4.09 -17.29
C LYS A 229 -10.31 -3.00 -16.50
N ALA A 230 -9.63 -2.36 -15.56
CA ALA A 230 -10.21 -1.29 -14.75
C ALA A 230 -10.63 -0.07 -15.60
N LEU A 231 -9.84 0.29 -16.63
CA LEU A 231 -10.18 1.33 -17.60
C LEU A 231 -11.46 0.99 -18.37
N ASN A 232 -11.60 -0.25 -18.83
CA ASN A 232 -12.82 -0.71 -19.51
C ASN A 232 -14.05 -0.61 -18.60
N GLU A 233 -13.93 -0.98 -17.32
CA GLU A 233 -15.02 -0.85 -16.32
C GLU A 233 -15.41 0.61 -16.06
N MET A 234 -14.47 1.56 -16.23
CA MET A 234 -14.73 3.01 -16.16
C MET A 234 -15.22 3.63 -17.47
N ASN A 235 -15.30 2.86 -18.57
CA ASN A 235 -15.51 3.37 -19.94
C ASN A 235 -14.46 4.43 -20.36
N LYS A 236 -13.20 4.23 -19.97
CA LYS A 236 -12.10 5.15 -20.29
C LYS A 236 -11.16 4.56 -21.32
#